data_AF-A0AAD8ES88-F1
#
_entry.id   AF-A0AAD8ES88-F1
#
_cell.length_a   1.000
_cell.length_b   1.000
_cell.length_c   1.000
_cell.angle_alpha   90.00
_cell.angle_beta   90.00
_cell.angle_gamma   90.00
#
_symmetry.space_group_name_H-M   'P 1'
#
loop_
_entity.id
_entity.type
_entity.pdbx_description
1 polymer ?
#
loop_
_entity_poly.entity_id
_entity_poly.type
_entity_poly.pdbx_seq_one_letter_code
_entity_poly.pdbx_strand_id
1 'polypeptide(L)'
;RTRRHFVLVKRQQGPHDTRLSSVVAELNKRSRICALFNLTAKMIIRCWVVLGLLVAVGCSKPCCPGHNLFSIEEKQCDGYPEAVIQVNCTDSFFMLDPNLAKEDAFTINPQTGVLETNNKPPLLLQSEDYCTTRIVYEDGTITVQDIAVACFSDDKSSTSEPFYRFVLYSTCLVISAVFLLITLIVYLLVPELRDLQGKCLMFSMLSLCIAYISLAVLQLHSTTFNSNTCVSSAFFTYFWTLAAFFWLNIVSYNVWRSVIFHQFRVPDNQMFLWCCVYGWGGPLLFQIVALASHHLPEHNLIRPNFGVSTCWFHGPAEKWTYFYGPVAVLLICNFVFFVWTAWCLWKGCKDQSAPKLRCLRYKCLLYLKLFLVMGITWIFELMSFIVDSSSGFWFVTDLLNCLQGLIIFLILVVFRKKALRGLVKRRPFGFNCPKKWATGVDEESEGMLAEEEELSQTQIRT
;
A
#
# COMPACT_ATOMS: atom_id res chain seq x y z
N ARG A 1 80.45 -23.42 -31.62
CA ARG A 1 79.67 -24.17 -30.61
C ARG A 1 78.85 -23.13 -29.86
N THR A 2 77.54 -23.35 -29.73
CA THR A 2 76.57 -22.52 -28.98
C THR A 2 75.98 -21.29 -29.72
N ARG A 3 74.85 -21.56 -30.40
CA ARG A 3 73.68 -20.73 -30.74
C ARG A 3 73.77 -19.20 -30.55
N ARG A 4 73.67 -18.47 -31.67
CA ARG A 4 72.83 -17.26 -31.84
C ARG A 4 72.64 -17.03 -33.34
N HIS A 5 71.47 -17.38 -33.87
CA HIS A 5 71.03 -16.96 -35.20
C HIS A 5 70.08 -15.79 -35.03
N PHE A 6 70.54 -14.63 -35.49
CA PHE A 6 69.75 -13.47 -35.85
C PHE A 6 69.46 -13.61 -37.34
N VAL A 7 68.20 -13.85 -37.74
CA VAL A 7 67.72 -13.50 -39.09
C VAL A 7 66.30 -12.96 -38.98
N LEU A 8 66.16 -11.76 -39.52
CA LEU A 8 64.97 -10.93 -39.67
C LEU A 8 63.83 -11.61 -40.44
N VAL A 9 62.59 -11.47 -39.95
CA VAL A 9 61.43 -11.21 -40.81
C VAL A 9 60.55 -10.14 -40.14
N LYS A 10 60.38 -9.05 -40.88
CA LYS A 10 59.62 -7.84 -40.53
C LYS A 10 58.16 -8.05 -40.95
N ARG A 11 57.17 -7.99 -40.03
CA ARG A 11 55.78 -7.64 -40.36
C ARG A 11 54.98 -7.19 -39.13
N GLN A 12 54.20 -6.15 -39.33
CA GLN A 12 53.41 -5.39 -38.36
C GLN A 12 52.25 -6.18 -37.72
N GLN A 13 52.05 -6.00 -36.40
CA GLN A 13 50.77 -6.08 -35.65
C GLN A 13 51.10 -5.57 -34.23
N GLY A 14 50.54 -4.49 -33.67
CA GLY A 14 49.15 -4.06 -33.58
C GLY A 14 48.63 -4.41 -32.17
N PRO A 15 48.30 -3.45 -31.28
CA PRO A 15 48.05 -3.72 -29.87
C PRO A 15 46.63 -4.27 -29.66
N HIS A 16 46.50 -5.55 -29.32
CA HIS A 16 45.20 -6.21 -29.14
C HIS A 16 44.92 -6.73 -27.72
N ASP A 17 45.73 -6.37 -26.72
CA ASP A 17 45.73 -7.05 -25.41
C ASP A 17 45.22 -6.22 -24.21
N THR A 18 44.41 -5.19 -24.46
CA THR A 18 43.77 -4.37 -23.39
C THR A 18 42.24 -4.44 -23.38
N ARG A 19 41.63 -5.21 -24.30
CA ARG A 19 40.16 -5.39 -24.34
C ARG A 19 39.65 -6.66 -23.65
N LEU A 20 40.51 -7.65 -23.37
CA LEU A 20 40.06 -8.91 -22.75
C LEU A 20 39.97 -8.79 -21.22
N SER A 21 40.87 -8.05 -20.58
CA SER A 21 40.86 -7.85 -19.12
C SER A 21 39.71 -6.96 -18.64
N SER A 22 39.24 -6.01 -19.46
CA SER A 22 38.10 -5.15 -19.12
C SER A 22 36.75 -5.84 -19.30
N VAL A 23 36.65 -6.82 -20.22
CA VAL A 23 35.42 -7.60 -20.42
C VAL A 23 35.25 -8.65 -19.32
N VAL A 24 36.34 -9.23 -18.82
CA VAL A 24 36.30 -10.17 -17.67
C VAL A 24 35.96 -9.45 -16.36
N ALA A 25 36.41 -8.21 -16.17
CA ALA A 25 36.03 -7.38 -15.01
C ALA A 25 34.54 -6.97 -15.02
N GLU A 26 33.96 -6.72 -16.21
CA GLU A 26 32.56 -6.32 -16.35
C GLU A 26 31.58 -7.51 -16.23
N LEU A 27 32.01 -8.72 -16.61
CA LEU A 27 31.25 -9.96 -16.40
C LEU A 27 31.21 -10.40 -14.93
N ASN A 28 32.28 -10.11 -14.16
CA ASN A 28 32.33 -10.46 -12.74
C ASN A 28 31.46 -9.54 -11.85
N LYS A 29 31.05 -8.37 -12.37
CA LYS A 29 30.18 -7.41 -11.67
C LYS A 29 28.68 -7.73 -11.84
N ARG A 30 28.28 -8.34 -12.96
CA ARG A 30 26.91 -8.85 -13.18
C ARG A 30 26.61 -10.17 -12.43
N SER A 31 27.64 -10.97 -12.14
CA SER A 31 27.51 -12.22 -11.39
C SER A 31 27.11 -12.02 -9.91
N ARG A 32 27.58 -10.93 -9.27
CA ARG A 32 27.33 -10.66 -7.84
C ARG A 32 25.89 -10.24 -7.51
N ILE A 33 25.14 -9.70 -8.48
CA ILE A 33 23.75 -9.26 -8.29
C ILE A 33 22.77 -10.45 -8.45
N CYS A 34 23.05 -11.40 -9.36
CA CYS A 34 22.31 -12.66 -9.46
C CYS A 34 22.59 -13.62 -8.29
N ALA A 35 23.77 -13.52 -7.66
CA ALA A 35 24.11 -14.32 -6.48
C ALA A 35 23.34 -13.88 -5.22
N LEU A 36 23.07 -12.58 -5.04
CA LEU A 36 22.26 -12.08 -3.94
C LEU A 36 20.77 -12.46 -4.05
N PHE A 37 20.22 -12.54 -5.28
CA PHE A 37 18.83 -12.92 -5.50
C PHE A 37 18.57 -14.44 -5.36
N ASN A 38 19.59 -15.26 -5.64
CA ASN A 38 19.51 -16.72 -5.47
C ASN A 38 19.76 -17.19 -4.03
N LEU A 39 20.43 -16.38 -3.19
CA LEU A 39 20.68 -16.72 -1.78
C LEU A 39 19.44 -16.45 -0.90
N THR A 40 18.66 -15.43 -1.21
CA THR A 40 17.40 -15.11 -0.52
C THR A 40 16.27 -16.08 -0.89
N ALA A 41 16.19 -16.52 -2.14
CA ALA A 41 15.21 -17.51 -2.58
C ALA A 41 15.48 -18.93 -2.03
N LYS A 42 16.74 -19.31 -1.81
CA LYS A 42 17.11 -20.65 -1.28
C LYS A 42 17.00 -20.77 0.24
N MET A 43 17.02 -19.68 0.99
CA MET A 43 16.76 -19.69 2.44
C MET A 43 15.28 -19.82 2.78
N ILE A 44 14.39 -19.26 1.94
CA ILE A 44 12.94 -19.29 2.16
C ILE A 44 12.35 -20.68 1.87
N ILE A 45 12.91 -21.41 0.90
CA ILE A 45 12.44 -22.75 0.50
C ILE A 45 12.93 -23.85 1.47
N ARG A 46 14.00 -23.61 2.24
CA ARG A 46 14.53 -24.61 3.19
C ARG A 46 13.94 -24.52 4.60
N CYS A 47 13.17 -23.48 4.93
CA CYS A 47 12.50 -23.36 6.23
C CYS A 47 11.06 -23.94 6.27
N TRP A 48 10.56 -24.50 5.17
CA TRP A 48 9.15 -24.94 5.06
C TRP A 48 8.95 -26.45 4.85
N VAL A 49 9.91 -27.30 5.27
CA VAL A 49 9.80 -28.76 5.08
C VAL A 49 10.05 -29.58 6.37
N VAL A 50 10.07 -28.96 7.56
CA VAL A 50 10.24 -29.73 8.83
C VAL A 50 9.21 -29.37 9.89
N LEU A 51 7.94 -29.31 9.51
CA LEU A 51 6.88 -29.38 10.53
C LEU A 51 5.69 -30.19 10.01
N GLY A 52 5.98 -31.44 9.68
CA GLY A 52 4.97 -32.49 9.49
C GLY A 52 4.87 -33.34 10.74
N LEU A 53 3.64 -33.40 11.27
CA LEU A 53 3.07 -34.39 12.19
C LEU A 53 3.36 -34.20 13.70
N LEU A 54 2.29 -33.90 14.44
CA LEU A 54 1.65 -34.81 15.41
C LEU A 54 0.29 -34.21 15.82
N VAL A 55 -0.82 -34.85 15.43
CA VAL A 55 -2.13 -34.56 16.02
C VAL A 55 -2.23 -35.43 17.26
N ALA A 56 -2.11 -34.82 18.42
CA ALA A 56 -2.52 -35.44 19.68
C ALA A 56 -4.03 -35.25 19.82
N VAL A 57 -4.75 -36.33 20.16
CA VAL A 57 -6.15 -36.24 20.59
C VAL A 57 -6.16 -35.54 21.94
N GLY A 58 -6.49 -34.25 21.95
CA GLY A 58 -6.58 -33.45 23.17
C GLY A 58 -7.89 -33.72 23.89
N CYS A 59 -7.83 -34.40 25.03
CA CYS A 59 -8.90 -34.33 26.03
C CYS A 59 -8.75 -32.98 26.78
N SER A 60 -9.87 -32.30 27.07
CA SER A 60 -9.87 -31.07 27.86
C SER A 60 -9.24 -31.33 29.23
N LYS A 61 -8.25 -30.51 29.61
CA LYS A 61 -7.54 -30.67 30.89
C LYS A 61 -8.37 -30.07 32.03
N PRO A 62 -8.51 -30.75 33.20
CA PRO A 62 -9.11 -30.16 34.38
C PRO A 62 -8.20 -29.08 34.96
N CYS A 63 -8.77 -27.97 35.47
CA CYS A 63 -7.97 -26.88 36.05
C CYS A 63 -7.27 -27.27 37.35
N CYS A 64 -7.91 -28.14 38.13
CA CYS A 64 -7.42 -28.63 39.41
C CYS A 64 -6.99 -30.09 39.30
N PRO A 65 -5.95 -30.51 40.03
CA PRO A 65 -5.55 -31.91 40.07
C PRO A 65 -6.65 -32.78 40.72
N GLY A 66 -6.98 -33.90 40.09
CA GLY A 66 -7.96 -34.85 40.62
C GLY A 66 -9.42 -34.37 40.46
N HIS A 67 -10.23 -34.57 41.50
CA HIS A 67 -11.64 -34.14 41.56
C HIS A 67 -11.83 -32.84 42.37
N ASN A 68 -10.75 -32.10 42.62
CA ASN A 68 -10.78 -30.90 43.44
C ASN A 68 -11.44 -29.75 42.67
N LEU A 69 -12.13 -28.87 43.40
CA LEU A 69 -12.90 -27.75 42.86
C LEU A 69 -12.13 -26.44 43.00
N PHE A 70 -12.42 -25.45 42.16
CA PHE A 70 -11.78 -24.14 42.22
C PHE A 70 -12.58 -23.20 43.14
N SER A 71 -11.92 -22.63 44.15
CA SER A 71 -12.49 -21.62 45.05
C SER A 71 -12.21 -20.21 44.52
N ILE A 72 -13.27 -19.41 44.30
CA ILE A 72 -13.15 -18.02 43.83
C ILE A 72 -12.48 -17.12 44.90
N GLU A 73 -12.80 -17.34 46.18
CA GLU A 73 -12.35 -16.49 47.29
C GLU A 73 -10.85 -16.65 47.54
N GLU A 74 -10.36 -17.90 47.54
CA GLU A 74 -8.96 -18.21 47.80
C GLU A 74 -8.10 -18.17 46.52
N LYS A 75 -8.73 -18.11 45.33
CA LYS A 75 -8.10 -18.29 44.02
C LYS A 75 -7.27 -19.58 43.92
N GLN A 76 -7.67 -20.61 44.65
CA GLN A 76 -6.94 -21.87 44.81
C GLN A 76 -7.88 -23.07 44.65
N CYS A 77 -7.30 -24.25 44.39
CA CYS A 77 -8.03 -25.50 44.38
C CYS A 77 -8.25 -26.01 45.80
N ASP A 78 -9.48 -26.40 46.13
CA ASP A 78 -9.86 -26.88 47.45
C ASP A 78 -8.98 -28.07 47.89
N GLY A 79 -8.50 -28.03 49.14
CA GLY A 79 -7.66 -29.06 49.75
C GLY A 79 -6.14 -29.01 49.45
N TYR A 80 -5.64 -28.05 48.67
CA TYR A 80 -4.19 -27.89 48.42
C TYR A 80 -3.74 -26.41 48.38
N PRO A 81 -3.08 -25.90 49.44
CA PRO A 81 -2.65 -24.50 49.50
C PRO A 81 -1.47 -24.14 48.56
N GLU A 82 -0.84 -25.14 47.91
CA GLU A 82 0.29 -24.95 46.97
C GLU A 82 -0.07 -25.30 45.50
N ALA A 83 -1.29 -25.75 45.22
CA ALA A 83 -1.67 -26.18 43.86
C ALA A 83 -2.06 -24.97 43.00
N VAL A 84 -1.12 -24.53 42.15
CA VAL A 84 -1.37 -23.58 41.07
C VAL A 84 -2.30 -24.23 40.02
N ILE A 85 -3.22 -23.45 39.46
CA ILE A 85 -4.05 -23.83 38.30
C ILE A 85 -3.15 -24.52 37.25
N GLN A 86 -3.57 -25.68 36.71
CA GLN A 86 -2.74 -26.46 35.76
C GLN A 86 -2.50 -25.76 34.41
N VAL A 87 -3.10 -24.59 34.20
CA VAL A 87 -2.92 -23.77 33.00
C VAL A 87 -1.96 -22.64 33.31
N ASN A 88 -0.84 -22.62 32.60
CA ASN A 88 0.21 -21.63 32.77
C ASN A 88 -0.08 -20.39 31.89
N CYS A 89 -0.89 -19.46 32.39
CA CYS A 89 -1.17 -18.20 31.70
C CYS A 89 -0.04 -17.19 31.91
N THR A 90 0.42 -16.56 30.83
CA THR A 90 1.58 -15.65 30.83
C THR A 90 1.24 -14.27 31.39
N ASP A 91 0.01 -13.77 31.14
CA ASP A 91 -0.42 -12.42 31.52
C ASP A 91 -1.57 -12.42 32.54
N SER A 92 -2.74 -12.94 32.14
CA SER A 92 -3.92 -13.03 33.01
C SER A 92 -4.89 -14.14 32.55
N PHE A 93 -5.86 -14.49 33.37
CA PHE A 93 -6.93 -15.44 33.03
C PHE A 93 -8.30 -14.84 33.29
N PHE A 94 -9.29 -15.26 32.50
CA PHE A 94 -10.70 -14.90 32.71
C PHE A 94 -11.55 -16.18 32.80
N MET A 95 -12.69 -16.05 33.48
CA MET A 95 -13.63 -17.16 33.68
C MET A 95 -14.81 -16.99 32.75
N LEU A 96 -15.18 -18.07 32.07
CA LEU A 96 -16.40 -18.19 31.29
C LEU A 96 -17.41 -18.98 32.10
N ASP A 97 -18.36 -18.28 32.73
CA ASP A 97 -19.41 -18.88 33.57
C ASP A 97 -20.80 -18.72 32.91
N PRO A 98 -21.32 -19.78 32.25
CA PRO A 98 -22.64 -19.77 31.64
C PRO A 98 -23.79 -19.53 32.64
N ASN A 99 -23.56 -19.77 33.94
CA ASN A 99 -24.58 -19.56 34.99
C ASN A 99 -24.70 -18.08 35.38
N LEU A 100 -23.61 -17.33 35.27
CA LEU A 100 -23.57 -15.89 35.61
C LEU A 100 -23.99 -15.02 34.42
N ALA A 101 -23.50 -15.34 33.22
CA ALA A 101 -23.82 -14.63 32.00
C ALA A 101 -24.12 -15.61 30.86
N LYS A 102 -25.27 -15.44 30.20
CA LYS A 102 -25.62 -16.25 29.03
C LYS A 102 -24.64 -16.06 27.85
N GLU A 103 -23.92 -14.94 27.86
CA GLU A 103 -22.90 -14.57 26.87
C GLU A 103 -21.61 -15.40 27.06
N ASP A 104 -21.37 -15.95 28.24
CA ASP A 104 -20.21 -16.81 28.55
C ASP A 104 -20.45 -18.29 28.23
N ALA A 105 -21.57 -18.61 27.54
CA ALA A 105 -21.85 -19.96 27.09
C ALA A 105 -20.83 -20.42 26.04
N PHE A 106 -20.23 -21.59 26.26
CA PHE A 106 -19.23 -22.19 25.38
C PHE A 106 -19.54 -23.65 25.06
N THR A 107 -18.96 -24.14 23.97
CA THR A 107 -19.02 -25.55 23.56
C THR A 107 -17.61 -26.06 23.31
N ILE A 108 -17.35 -27.32 23.68
CA ILE A 108 -16.04 -27.94 23.45
C ILE A 108 -16.21 -29.02 22.38
N ASN A 109 -15.43 -28.91 21.30
CA ASN A 109 -15.44 -29.91 20.26
C ASN A 109 -14.79 -31.21 20.77
N PRO A 110 -15.52 -32.34 20.80
CA PRO A 110 -15.04 -33.59 21.38
C PRO A 110 -13.94 -34.28 20.56
N GLN A 111 -13.73 -33.88 19.29
CA GLN A 111 -12.72 -34.46 18.41
C GLN A 111 -11.40 -33.68 18.43
N THR A 112 -11.49 -32.35 18.56
CA THR A 112 -10.32 -31.46 18.48
C THR A 112 -9.92 -30.89 19.84
N GLY A 113 -10.78 -30.96 20.86
CA GLY A 113 -10.56 -30.33 22.16
C GLY A 113 -10.57 -28.80 22.10
N VAL A 114 -11.05 -28.20 21.01
CA VAL A 114 -11.15 -26.75 20.85
C VAL A 114 -12.42 -26.24 21.54
N LEU A 115 -12.30 -25.19 22.33
CA LEU A 115 -13.41 -24.49 22.96
C LEU A 115 -13.87 -23.34 22.06
N GLU A 116 -15.16 -23.28 21.79
CA GLU A 116 -15.83 -22.25 20.98
C GLU A 116 -16.87 -21.51 21.83
N THR A 117 -16.75 -20.18 21.93
CA THR A 117 -17.74 -19.34 22.62
C THR A 117 -18.90 -18.96 21.70
N ASN A 118 -20.07 -18.71 22.27
CA ASN A 118 -21.26 -18.31 21.51
C ASN A 118 -21.26 -16.83 21.04
N ASN A 119 -20.12 -16.13 21.17
CA ASN A 119 -19.95 -14.75 20.75
C ASN A 119 -19.96 -14.62 19.22
N LYS A 120 -20.23 -13.42 18.71
CA LYS A 120 -20.17 -13.10 17.27
C LYS A 120 -19.14 -11.99 17.06
N PRO A 121 -17.92 -12.30 16.58
CA PRO A 121 -17.41 -13.61 16.17
C PRO A 121 -17.09 -14.56 17.35
N PRO A 122 -17.10 -15.89 17.15
CA PRO A 122 -16.82 -16.86 18.20
C PRO A 122 -15.33 -16.85 18.56
N LEU A 123 -15.02 -16.91 19.86
CA LEU A 123 -13.65 -17.07 20.34
C LEU A 123 -13.30 -18.57 20.32
N LEU A 124 -12.19 -18.92 19.64
CA LEU A 124 -11.69 -20.29 19.53
C LEU A 124 -10.42 -20.45 20.37
N LEU A 125 -10.47 -21.30 21.40
CA LEU A 125 -9.34 -21.58 22.30
C LEU A 125 -8.86 -23.03 22.12
N GLN A 126 -7.56 -23.23 21.99
CA GLN A 126 -6.95 -24.56 21.90
C GLN A 126 -6.87 -25.21 23.29
N SER A 127 -6.74 -26.55 23.35
CA SER A 127 -6.70 -27.32 24.61
C SER A 127 -5.57 -26.99 25.57
N GLU A 128 -4.61 -26.14 25.16
CA GLU A 128 -3.50 -25.65 25.98
C GLU A 128 -3.79 -24.27 26.61
N ASP A 129 -4.74 -23.53 26.04
CA ASP A 129 -5.06 -22.15 26.39
C ASP A 129 -6.27 -22.05 27.35
N TYR A 130 -6.88 -23.18 27.73
CA TYR A 130 -7.97 -23.22 28.69
C TYR A 130 -7.97 -24.52 29.51
N CYS A 131 -8.65 -24.48 30.66
CA CYS A 131 -9.02 -25.68 31.41
C CYS A 131 -10.48 -25.58 31.87
N THR A 132 -11.04 -26.72 32.24
CA THR A 132 -12.41 -26.80 32.77
C THR A 132 -12.43 -27.16 34.24
N THR A 133 -13.36 -26.59 35.00
CA THR A 133 -13.56 -26.89 36.42
C THR A 133 -14.99 -26.59 36.84
N ARG A 134 -15.35 -26.94 38.08
CA ARG A 134 -16.58 -26.50 38.72
C ARG A 134 -16.22 -25.63 39.92
N ILE A 135 -17.07 -24.64 40.16
CA ILE A 135 -16.92 -23.67 41.25
C ILE A 135 -17.89 -24.00 42.38
N VAL A 136 -17.41 -23.77 43.61
CA VAL A 136 -18.19 -23.76 44.85
C VAL A 136 -18.38 -22.29 45.28
N TYR A 137 -19.62 -21.86 45.48
CA TYR A 137 -19.94 -20.51 45.99
C TYR A 137 -19.95 -20.48 47.53
N GLU A 138 -19.94 -19.27 48.10
CA GLU A 138 -19.92 -19.02 49.56
C GLU A 138 -21.07 -19.68 50.34
N ASP A 139 -22.19 -19.96 49.69
CA ASP A 139 -23.36 -20.64 50.26
C ASP A 139 -23.24 -22.18 50.23
N GLY A 140 -22.11 -22.71 49.77
CA GLY A 140 -21.85 -24.14 49.61
C GLY A 140 -22.49 -24.75 48.35
N THR A 141 -23.06 -23.94 47.46
CA THR A 141 -23.63 -24.45 46.21
C THR A 141 -22.56 -24.75 45.18
N ILE A 142 -22.67 -25.91 44.53
CA ILE A 142 -21.76 -26.36 43.46
C ILE A 142 -22.45 -26.13 42.12
N THR A 143 -21.71 -25.52 41.20
CA THR A 143 -22.16 -25.34 39.81
C THR A 143 -22.43 -26.68 39.11
N VAL A 144 -23.60 -26.76 38.45
CA VAL A 144 -24.05 -27.99 37.75
C VAL A 144 -23.36 -28.14 36.39
N GLN A 145 -22.93 -27.03 35.79
CA GLN A 145 -22.22 -26.99 34.50
C GLN A 145 -20.73 -26.71 34.70
N ASP A 146 -19.91 -27.23 33.78
CA ASP A 146 -18.48 -26.97 33.78
C ASP A 146 -18.22 -25.51 33.35
N ILE A 147 -17.30 -24.86 34.06
CA ILE A 147 -16.82 -23.51 33.82
C ILE A 147 -15.45 -23.62 33.15
N ALA A 148 -15.16 -22.75 32.19
CA ALA A 148 -13.85 -22.70 31.55
C ALA A 148 -13.03 -21.53 32.10
N VAL A 149 -11.80 -21.81 32.51
CA VAL A 149 -10.78 -20.78 32.79
C VAL A 149 -9.90 -20.69 31.56
N ALA A 150 -9.93 -19.53 30.90
CA ALA A 150 -9.19 -19.28 29.67
C ALA A 150 -8.04 -18.30 29.92
N CYS A 151 -6.88 -18.59 29.34
CA CYS A 151 -5.76 -17.65 29.34
C CYS A 151 -6.02 -16.50 28.39
N PHE A 152 -5.70 -15.30 28.85
CA PHE A 152 -5.46 -14.16 27.99
C PHE A 152 -3.99 -14.17 27.60
N SER A 153 -3.72 -14.41 26.32
CA SER A 153 -2.45 -14.12 25.69
C SER A 153 -2.74 -13.08 24.62
N ASP A 154 -1.99 -11.97 24.60
CA ASP A 154 -2.07 -10.92 23.57
C ASP A 154 -1.98 -11.49 22.13
N ASP A 155 -1.52 -12.73 21.98
CA ASP A 155 -1.35 -13.42 20.70
C ASP A 155 -2.59 -14.14 20.14
N LYS A 156 -3.66 -14.38 20.92
CA LYS A 156 -4.73 -15.32 20.48
C LYS A 156 -6.18 -14.86 20.58
N SER A 157 -6.47 -13.63 21.00
CA SER A 157 -7.84 -13.10 20.93
C SER A 157 -8.06 -12.33 19.62
N SER A 158 -8.65 -13.02 18.63
CA SER A 158 -9.51 -12.45 17.57
C SER A 158 -8.98 -11.28 16.72
N THR A 159 -8.68 -11.59 15.45
CA THR A 159 -8.72 -10.63 14.32
C THR A 159 -7.70 -9.48 14.33
N SER A 160 -6.50 -9.68 14.90
CA SER A 160 -5.36 -8.84 14.58
C SER A 160 -4.69 -9.37 13.30
N GLU A 161 -4.66 -8.57 12.24
CA GLU A 161 -3.79 -8.82 11.09
C GLU A 161 -2.38 -9.14 11.61
N PRO A 162 -1.79 -10.29 11.27
CA PRO A 162 -0.58 -10.75 11.94
C PRO A 162 0.54 -9.72 11.78
N PHE A 163 1.29 -9.43 12.86
CA PHE A 163 2.31 -8.37 12.95
C PHE A 163 3.25 -8.27 11.73
N TYR A 164 3.57 -9.41 11.10
CA TYR A 164 4.38 -9.45 9.87
C TYR A 164 3.76 -8.68 8.69
N ARG A 165 2.43 -8.60 8.58
CA ARG A 165 1.71 -7.86 7.52
C ARG A 165 1.87 -6.36 7.70
N PHE A 166 1.77 -5.84 8.93
CA PHE A 166 2.02 -4.44 9.23
C PHE A 166 3.45 -4.02 8.85
N VAL A 167 4.45 -4.82 9.22
CA VAL A 167 5.85 -4.57 8.85
C VAL A 167 6.05 -4.66 7.34
N LEU A 168 5.44 -5.65 6.68
CA LEU A 168 5.54 -5.83 5.24
C LEU A 168 4.94 -4.65 4.47
N TYR A 169 3.69 -4.28 4.77
CA TYR A 169 3.00 -3.15 4.13
C TYR A 169 3.74 -1.84 4.38
N SER A 170 4.19 -1.58 5.61
CA SER A 170 5.00 -0.39 5.92
C SER A 170 6.29 -0.34 5.11
N THR A 171 6.99 -1.47 4.98
CA THR A 171 8.20 -1.58 4.17
C THR A 171 7.91 -1.30 2.70
N CYS A 172 6.84 -1.86 2.15
CA CYS A 172 6.41 -1.61 0.76
C CYS A 172 6.04 -0.14 0.52
N LEU A 173 5.33 0.51 1.46
CA LEU A 173 4.98 1.93 1.40
C LEU A 173 6.24 2.82 1.38
N VAL A 174 7.22 2.54 2.23
CA VAL A 174 8.50 3.28 2.24
C VAL A 174 9.25 3.10 0.93
N ILE A 175 9.33 1.87 0.40
CA ILE A 175 9.94 1.61 -0.91
C ILE A 175 9.22 2.42 -2.00
N SER A 176 7.88 2.40 -2.02
CA SER A 176 7.08 3.18 -2.95
C SER A 176 7.34 4.68 -2.84
N ALA A 177 7.43 5.23 -1.62
CA ALA A 177 7.74 6.63 -1.40
C ALA A 177 9.11 7.02 -1.97
N VAL A 178 10.13 6.16 -1.83
CA VAL A 178 11.45 6.37 -2.45
C VAL A 178 11.36 6.44 -3.97
N PHE A 179 10.63 5.51 -4.61
CA PHE A 179 10.45 5.54 -6.07
C PHE A 179 9.63 6.74 -6.56
N LEU A 180 8.63 7.19 -5.79
CA LEU A 180 7.90 8.43 -6.07
C LEU A 180 8.82 9.65 -5.96
N LEU A 181 9.67 9.71 -4.94
CA LEU A 181 10.64 10.79 -4.77
C LEU A 181 11.64 10.85 -5.93
N ILE A 182 12.16 9.69 -6.37
CA ILE A 182 13.02 9.61 -7.56
C ILE A 182 12.27 10.13 -8.79
N THR A 183 11.00 9.74 -8.97
CA THR A 183 10.16 10.22 -10.08
C THR A 183 10.00 11.75 -10.05
N LEU A 184 9.73 12.32 -8.88
CA LEU A 184 9.63 13.77 -8.69
C LEU A 184 10.94 14.49 -9.06
N ILE A 185 12.08 13.95 -8.62
CA ILE A 185 13.41 14.49 -8.96
C ILE A 185 13.63 14.46 -10.48
N VAL A 186 13.28 13.36 -11.16
CA VAL A 186 13.40 13.28 -12.63
C VAL A 186 12.56 14.35 -13.32
N TYR A 187 11.33 14.56 -12.87
CA TYR A 187 10.45 15.60 -13.43
C TYR A 187 10.96 17.02 -13.17
N LEU A 188 11.61 17.26 -12.04
CA LEU A 188 12.28 18.54 -11.75
C LEU A 188 13.49 18.79 -12.66
N LEU A 189 14.29 17.75 -12.91
CA LEU A 189 15.50 17.82 -13.74
C LEU A 189 15.21 17.98 -15.24
N VAL A 190 14.07 17.45 -15.70
CA VAL A 190 13.67 17.46 -17.11
C VAL A 190 12.54 18.47 -17.34
N PRO A 191 12.86 19.74 -17.69
CA PRO A 191 11.84 20.76 -17.92
C PRO A 191 10.85 20.41 -19.04
N GLU A 192 11.25 19.58 -20.00
CA GLU A 192 10.38 19.08 -21.07
C GLU A 192 9.18 18.25 -20.55
N LEU A 193 9.22 17.79 -19.29
CA LEU A 193 8.13 17.08 -18.61
C LEU A 193 7.26 17.99 -17.72
N ARG A 194 7.61 19.28 -17.57
CA ARG A 194 6.92 20.23 -16.67
C ARG A 194 5.89 21.11 -17.39
N ASP A 195 5.18 20.52 -18.35
CA ASP A 195 3.97 21.12 -18.90
C ASP A 195 2.86 21.20 -17.83
N LEU A 196 1.74 21.88 -18.12
CA LEU A 196 0.62 22.01 -17.17
C LEU A 196 0.21 20.65 -16.59
N GLN A 197 0.13 19.63 -17.45
CA GLN A 197 -0.22 18.27 -17.08
C GLN A 197 0.83 17.63 -16.16
N GLY A 198 2.11 17.74 -16.52
CA GLY A 198 3.22 17.28 -15.71
C GLY A 198 3.29 17.95 -14.34
N LYS A 199 3.02 19.25 -14.24
CA LYS A 199 2.94 19.96 -12.96
C LYS A 199 1.82 19.43 -12.07
N CYS A 200 0.62 19.23 -12.61
CA CYS A 200 -0.50 18.64 -11.85
C CYS A 200 -0.18 17.21 -11.39
N LEU A 201 0.46 16.41 -12.26
CA LEU A 201 0.90 15.07 -11.94
C LEU A 201 1.97 15.05 -10.84
N MET A 202 2.91 16.00 -10.85
CA MET A 202 3.90 16.16 -9.78
C MET A 202 3.24 16.45 -8.43
N PHE A 203 2.22 17.31 -8.37
CA PHE A 203 1.50 17.53 -7.11
C PHE A 203 0.75 16.28 -6.64
N SER A 204 0.12 15.52 -7.54
CA SER A 204 -0.50 14.24 -7.19
C SER A 204 0.53 13.26 -6.59
N MET A 205 1.70 13.11 -7.24
CA MET A 205 2.78 12.23 -6.75
C MET A 205 3.40 12.72 -5.44
N LEU A 206 3.55 14.04 -5.27
CA LEU A 206 4.05 14.63 -4.03
C LEU A 206 3.10 14.36 -2.87
N SER A 207 1.81 14.61 -3.06
CA SER A 207 0.79 14.34 -2.05
C SER A 207 0.73 12.85 -1.70
N LEU A 208 0.80 11.97 -2.70
CA LEU A 208 0.83 10.52 -2.48
C LEU A 208 2.09 10.06 -1.72
N CYS A 209 3.25 10.64 -2.05
CA CYS A 209 4.52 10.33 -1.37
C CYS A 209 4.44 10.69 0.12
N ILE A 210 3.94 11.89 0.44
CA ILE A 210 3.78 12.35 1.83
C ILE A 210 2.76 11.47 2.56
N ALA A 211 1.64 11.13 1.92
CA ALA A 211 0.63 10.24 2.47
C ALA A 211 1.17 8.83 2.77
N TYR A 212 1.99 8.25 1.88
CA TYR A 212 2.60 6.93 2.11
C TYR A 212 3.64 6.95 3.24
N ILE A 213 4.44 8.01 3.35
CA ILE A 213 5.38 8.17 4.47
C ILE A 213 4.60 8.30 5.78
N SER A 214 3.56 9.13 5.82
CA SER A 214 2.78 9.32 7.05
C SER A 214 2.01 8.07 7.44
N LEU A 215 1.47 7.32 6.46
CA LEU A 215 0.81 6.04 6.69
C LEU A 215 1.79 4.98 7.21
N ALA A 216 3.01 4.90 6.66
CA ALA A 216 4.03 3.99 7.16
C ALA A 216 4.42 4.31 8.61
N VAL A 217 4.50 5.60 8.97
CA VAL A 217 4.74 6.03 10.36
C VAL A 217 3.58 5.62 11.27
N LEU A 218 2.34 5.82 10.85
CA LEU A 218 1.16 5.40 11.61
C LEU A 218 1.13 3.88 11.84
N GLN A 219 1.44 3.09 10.81
CA GLN A 219 1.46 1.62 10.90
C GLN A 219 2.56 1.09 11.85
N LEU A 220 3.72 1.77 11.91
CA LEU A 220 4.85 1.33 12.74
C LEU A 220 4.83 1.87 14.17
N HIS A 221 4.24 3.06 14.40
CA HIS A 221 4.41 3.79 15.68
C HIS A 221 3.10 4.20 16.36
N SER A 222 1.93 3.86 15.82
CA SER A 222 0.64 4.27 16.40
C SER A 222 0.47 3.89 17.88
N THR A 223 1.00 2.75 18.32
CA THR A 223 0.92 2.29 19.73
C THR A 223 1.74 3.14 20.69
N THR A 224 2.73 3.88 20.19
CA THR A 224 3.61 4.75 21.00
C THR A 224 3.15 6.21 21.04
N PHE A 225 2.09 6.55 20.31
CA PHE A 225 1.64 7.94 20.20
C PHE A 225 0.72 8.33 21.35
N ASN A 226 0.97 9.51 21.91
CA ASN A 226 0.00 10.19 22.76
C ASN A 226 -1.25 10.54 21.94
N SER A 227 -2.42 10.63 22.59
CA SER A 227 -3.71 10.89 21.94
C SER A 227 -3.68 12.08 20.96
N ASN A 228 -3.11 13.23 21.35
CA ASN A 228 -3.03 14.40 20.49
C ASN A 228 -2.16 14.18 19.24
N THR A 229 -1.05 13.44 19.37
CA THR A 229 -0.15 13.13 18.24
C THR A 229 -0.84 12.18 17.27
N CYS A 230 -1.52 11.16 17.80
CA CYS A 230 -2.30 10.19 17.05
C CYS A 230 -3.39 10.87 16.19
N VAL A 231 -4.19 11.76 16.80
CA VAL A 231 -5.24 12.53 16.10
C VAL A 231 -4.64 13.47 15.06
N SER A 232 -3.56 14.18 15.39
CA SER A 232 -2.88 15.11 14.48
C SER A 232 -2.31 14.39 13.25
N SER A 233 -1.67 13.24 13.46
CA SER A 233 -1.13 12.40 12.37
C SER A 233 -2.22 11.80 11.49
N ALA A 234 -3.39 11.47 12.05
CA ALA A 234 -4.55 11.01 11.28
C ALA A 234 -5.07 12.09 10.35
N PHE A 235 -5.29 13.32 10.84
CA PHE A 235 -5.70 14.45 10.01
C PHE A 235 -4.64 14.79 8.94
N PHE A 236 -3.36 14.78 9.31
CA PHE A 236 -2.27 14.99 8.36
C PHE A 236 -2.34 13.97 7.21
N THR A 237 -2.43 12.69 7.54
CA THR A 237 -2.52 11.61 6.54
C THR A 237 -3.79 11.72 5.69
N TYR A 238 -4.93 12.08 6.30
CA TYR A 238 -6.19 12.29 5.62
C TYR A 238 -6.11 13.40 4.56
N PHE A 239 -5.57 14.57 4.92
CA PHE A 239 -5.40 15.70 3.99
C PHE A 239 -4.54 15.32 2.78
N TRP A 240 -3.37 14.72 3.02
CA TRP A 240 -2.44 14.37 1.93
C TRP A 240 -2.98 13.28 1.01
N THR A 241 -3.70 12.31 1.58
CA THR A 241 -4.34 11.26 0.80
C THR A 241 -5.45 11.85 -0.09
N LEU A 242 -6.33 12.68 0.46
CA LEU A 242 -7.35 13.37 -0.35
C LEU A 242 -6.73 14.28 -1.41
N ALA A 243 -5.68 15.03 -1.08
CA ALA A 243 -4.97 15.85 -2.04
C ALA A 243 -4.46 15.04 -3.24
N ALA A 244 -3.91 13.84 -3.02
CA ALA A 244 -3.49 12.97 -4.10
C ALA A 244 -4.62 12.65 -5.09
N PHE A 245 -5.85 12.39 -4.58
CA PHE A 245 -7.02 12.12 -5.39
C PHE A 245 -7.59 13.34 -6.12
N PHE A 246 -7.64 14.50 -5.47
CA PHE A 246 -8.07 15.75 -6.12
C PHE A 246 -7.11 16.13 -7.26
N TRP A 247 -5.80 16.00 -7.04
CA TRP A 247 -4.81 16.21 -8.10
C TRP A 247 -4.92 15.16 -9.22
N LEU A 248 -5.20 13.90 -8.90
CA LEU A 248 -5.49 12.88 -9.91
C LEU A 248 -6.73 13.22 -10.74
N ASN A 249 -7.75 13.80 -10.11
CA ASN A 249 -8.95 14.25 -10.78
C ASN A 249 -8.68 15.40 -11.75
N ILE A 250 -7.84 16.36 -11.36
CA ILE A 250 -7.35 17.41 -12.27
C ILE A 250 -6.59 16.82 -13.46
N VAL A 251 -5.70 15.87 -13.22
CA VAL A 251 -4.93 15.18 -14.27
C VAL A 251 -5.86 14.53 -15.29
N SER A 252 -6.94 13.89 -14.84
CA SER A 252 -7.95 13.26 -15.70
C SER A 252 -8.77 14.29 -16.47
N TYR A 253 -9.21 15.36 -15.78
CA TYR A 253 -9.93 16.48 -16.39
C TYR A 253 -9.13 17.17 -17.49
N ASN A 254 -7.84 17.43 -17.27
CA ASN A 254 -6.96 18.05 -18.26
C ASN A 254 -6.85 17.22 -19.54
N VAL A 255 -6.76 15.89 -19.42
CA VAL A 255 -6.72 14.97 -20.57
C VAL A 255 -8.04 15.05 -21.33
N TRP A 256 -9.16 14.91 -20.63
CA TRP A 256 -10.49 15.04 -21.24
C TRP A 256 -10.69 16.38 -21.94
N ARG A 257 -10.34 17.48 -21.28
CA ARG A 257 -10.42 18.83 -21.84
C ARG A 257 -9.56 18.97 -23.09
N SER A 258 -8.33 18.44 -23.09
CA SER A 258 -7.42 18.54 -24.24
C SER A 258 -7.96 17.86 -25.50
N VAL A 259 -8.82 16.86 -25.34
CA VAL A 259 -9.45 16.13 -26.44
C VAL A 259 -10.77 16.79 -26.86
N ILE A 260 -11.65 17.09 -25.90
CA ILE A 260 -13.00 17.59 -26.18
C ILE A 260 -12.98 19.07 -26.57
N PHE A 261 -12.26 19.90 -25.82
CA PHE A 261 -12.21 21.35 -26.01
C PHE A 261 -10.90 21.81 -26.63
N HIS A 262 -10.43 21.08 -27.65
CA HIS A 262 -9.17 21.38 -28.34
C HIS A 262 -9.12 22.78 -28.99
N GLN A 263 -10.29 23.35 -29.32
CA GLN A 263 -10.42 24.69 -29.92
C GLN A 263 -10.31 25.82 -28.87
N PHE A 264 -10.56 25.54 -27.59
CA PHE A 264 -10.57 26.54 -26.52
C PHE A 264 -9.27 26.47 -25.71
N ARG A 265 -8.23 27.15 -26.22
CA ARG A 265 -6.96 27.34 -25.51
C ARG A 265 -7.11 28.44 -24.45
N VAL A 266 -7.10 28.03 -23.19
CA VAL A 266 -6.91 28.94 -22.04
C VAL A 266 -5.41 28.99 -21.76
N PRO A 267 -4.83 30.16 -21.44
CA PRO A 267 -3.42 30.27 -21.09
C PRO A 267 -3.04 29.32 -19.95
N ASP A 268 -1.91 28.62 -20.11
CA ASP A 268 -1.43 27.62 -19.14
C ASP A 268 -1.32 28.16 -17.71
N ASN A 269 -0.88 29.41 -17.55
CA ASN A 269 -0.74 30.04 -16.23
C ASN A 269 -2.09 30.23 -15.53
N GLN A 270 -3.12 30.65 -16.27
CA GLN A 270 -4.45 30.84 -15.72
C GLN A 270 -5.10 29.49 -15.38
N MET A 271 -4.94 28.51 -16.27
CA MET A 271 -5.44 27.16 -16.02
C MET A 271 -4.74 26.53 -14.80
N PHE A 272 -3.44 26.70 -14.66
CA PHE A 272 -2.68 26.22 -13.52
C PHE A 272 -3.16 26.83 -12.19
N LEU A 273 -3.52 28.11 -12.17
CA LEU A 273 -4.10 28.76 -10.99
C LEU A 273 -5.40 28.09 -10.56
N TRP A 274 -6.32 27.83 -11.51
CA TRP A 274 -7.57 27.12 -11.23
C TRP A 274 -7.33 25.70 -10.72
N CYS A 275 -6.34 24.99 -11.30
CA CYS A 275 -5.93 23.68 -10.80
C CYS A 275 -5.43 23.75 -9.35
N CYS A 276 -4.63 24.75 -8.99
CA CYS A 276 -4.15 24.92 -7.61
C CYS A 276 -5.30 25.23 -6.62
N VAL A 277 -6.23 26.10 -7.01
CA VAL A 277 -7.40 26.44 -6.17
C VAL A 277 -8.24 25.19 -5.89
N TYR A 278 -8.56 24.40 -6.93
CA TYR A 278 -9.35 23.18 -6.77
C TYR A 278 -8.56 22.07 -6.07
N GLY A 279 -7.31 21.84 -6.47
CA GLY A 279 -6.47 20.73 -6.00
C GLY A 279 -6.05 20.84 -4.54
N TRP A 280 -5.87 22.06 -4.02
CA TRP A 280 -5.60 22.30 -2.60
C TRP A 280 -6.84 22.67 -1.80
N GLY A 281 -7.74 23.46 -2.40
CA GLY A 281 -8.96 23.92 -1.74
C GLY A 281 -9.96 22.79 -1.47
N GLY A 282 -10.08 21.83 -2.39
CA GLY A 282 -10.93 20.65 -2.21
C GLY A 282 -10.58 19.84 -0.96
N PRO A 283 -9.36 19.27 -0.86
CA PRO A 283 -8.92 18.54 0.33
C PRO A 283 -8.99 19.37 1.61
N LEU A 284 -8.65 20.66 1.53
CA LEU A 284 -8.72 21.57 2.69
C LEU A 284 -10.15 21.74 3.19
N LEU A 285 -11.13 21.87 2.28
CA LEU A 285 -12.55 21.97 2.64
C LEU A 285 -13.01 20.69 3.37
N PHE A 286 -12.70 19.52 2.82
CA PHE A 286 -13.03 18.24 3.46
C PHE A 286 -12.34 18.07 4.82
N GLN A 287 -11.09 18.55 4.95
CA GLN A 287 -10.33 18.57 6.19
C GLN A 287 -10.95 19.50 7.24
N ILE A 288 -11.39 20.70 6.86
CA ILE A 288 -12.07 21.64 7.75
C ILE A 288 -13.40 21.06 8.23
N VAL A 289 -14.18 20.44 7.33
CA VAL A 289 -15.45 19.78 7.69
C VAL A 289 -15.21 18.64 8.68
N ALA A 290 -14.20 17.79 8.42
CA ALA A 290 -13.85 16.70 9.34
C ALA A 290 -13.40 17.22 10.71
N LEU A 291 -12.58 18.28 10.74
CA LEU A 291 -12.11 18.90 11.99
C LEU A 291 -13.25 19.54 12.78
N ALA A 292 -14.12 20.31 12.11
CA ALA A 292 -15.29 20.91 12.73
C ALA A 292 -16.22 19.85 13.32
N SER A 293 -16.49 18.78 12.57
CA SER A 293 -17.35 17.68 13.01
C SER A 293 -16.74 16.89 14.17
N HIS A 294 -15.41 16.82 14.27
CA HIS A 294 -14.73 16.17 15.39
C HIS A 294 -14.87 16.95 16.72
N HIS A 295 -14.95 18.28 16.68
CA HIS A 295 -15.01 19.13 17.88
C HIS A 295 -16.41 19.64 18.26
N LEU A 296 -17.40 19.53 17.36
CA LEU A 296 -18.77 19.94 17.65
C LEU A 296 -19.50 18.95 18.56
N PRO A 297 -20.33 19.40 19.54
CA PRO A 297 -21.08 18.55 20.47
C PRO A 297 -22.08 17.61 19.77
N GLU A 298 -22.45 16.53 20.49
CA GLU A 298 -23.16 15.38 19.94
C GLU A 298 -24.63 15.71 19.66
N HIS A 299 -24.92 16.08 18.41
CA HIS A 299 -26.28 16.18 17.92
C HIS A 299 -26.37 15.49 16.55
N ASN A 300 -26.72 14.20 16.55
CA ASN A 300 -27.09 13.39 15.37
C ASN A 300 -26.09 13.36 14.19
N LEU A 301 -24.85 13.83 14.38
CA LEU A 301 -23.82 13.89 13.34
C LEU A 301 -22.82 12.75 13.53
N ILE A 302 -22.54 12.02 12.44
CA ILE A 302 -21.47 11.02 12.40
C ILE A 302 -20.14 11.75 12.58
N ARG A 303 -19.37 11.45 13.62
CA ARG A 303 -18.06 12.07 13.87
C ARG A 303 -16.94 11.19 13.33
N PRO A 304 -15.81 11.76 12.85
CA PRO A 304 -14.67 10.95 12.43
C PRO A 304 -14.06 10.07 13.55
N ASN A 305 -14.15 10.52 14.81
CA ASN A 305 -13.66 9.82 16.00
C ASN A 305 -12.22 9.30 15.88
N PHE A 306 -11.32 10.14 15.34
CA PHE A 306 -9.90 9.82 15.29
C PHE A 306 -9.31 9.62 16.69
N GLY A 307 -8.48 8.58 16.85
CA GLY A 307 -7.74 8.34 18.10
C GLY A 307 -8.52 7.68 19.24
N VAL A 308 -9.78 7.24 19.01
CA VAL A 308 -10.58 6.56 20.04
C VAL A 308 -10.13 5.10 20.24
N SER A 309 -9.91 4.36 19.15
CA SER A 309 -9.47 2.95 19.17
C SER A 309 -8.20 2.70 18.37
N THR A 310 -8.00 3.47 17.29
CA THR A 310 -6.82 3.43 16.43
C THR A 310 -6.43 4.85 16.04
N CYS A 311 -5.20 5.06 15.56
CA CYS A 311 -4.79 6.34 14.96
C CYS A 311 -5.33 6.56 13.55
N TRP A 312 -6.63 6.28 13.42
CA TRP A 312 -7.45 6.42 12.22
C TRP A 312 -8.92 6.52 12.62
N PHE A 313 -9.85 6.41 11.66
CA PHE A 313 -11.28 6.39 11.93
C PHE A 313 -11.67 5.20 12.83
N HIS A 314 -12.55 5.47 13.80
CA HIS A 314 -13.04 4.47 14.77
C HIS A 314 -13.80 3.31 14.10
N GLY A 315 -14.79 3.64 13.27
CA GLY A 315 -15.71 2.66 12.70
C GLY A 315 -15.85 2.73 11.18
N PRO A 316 -16.59 1.77 10.60
CA PRO A 316 -16.78 1.66 9.17
C PRO A 316 -17.66 2.79 8.59
N ALA A 317 -18.66 3.25 9.32
CA ALA A 317 -19.57 4.32 8.88
C ALA A 317 -18.84 5.67 8.75
N GLU A 318 -17.94 5.96 9.68
CA GLU A 318 -17.10 7.15 9.73
C GLU A 318 -16.12 7.15 8.55
N LYS A 319 -15.43 6.03 8.32
CA LYS A 319 -14.54 5.82 7.16
C LYS A 319 -15.27 6.07 5.85
N TRP A 320 -16.47 5.51 5.71
CA TRP A 320 -17.29 5.72 4.52
C TRP A 320 -17.69 7.17 4.31
N THR A 321 -18.21 7.81 5.36
CA THR A 321 -18.78 9.15 5.26
C THR A 321 -17.72 10.19 4.88
N TYR A 322 -16.56 10.14 5.53
CA TYR A 322 -15.55 11.19 5.40
C TYR A 322 -14.46 10.87 4.37
N PHE A 323 -14.14 9.59 4.15
CA PHE A 323 -12.99 9.22 3.32
C PHE A 323 -13.40 8.46 2.05
N TYR A 324 -13.95 7.27 2.18
CA TYR A 324 -14.22 6.41 1.02
C TYR A 324 -15.33 6.96 0.11
N GLY A 325 -16.37 7.60 0.65
CA GLY A 325 -17.43 8.23 -0.13
C GLY A 325 -16.90 9.33 -1.05
N PRO A 326 -16.21 10.37 -0.53
CA PRO A 326 -15.59 11.40 -1.36
C PRO A 326 -14.59 10.85 -2.38
N VAL A 327 -13.76 9.89 -1.98
CA VAL A 327 -12.81 9.21 -2.89
C VAL A 327 -13.55 8.48 -4.01
N ALA A 328 -14.62 7.74 -3.70
CA ALA A 328 -15.42 7.02 -4.69
C ALA A 328 -16.04 7.98 -5.72
N VAL A 329 -16.58 9.13 -5.28
CA VAL A 329 -17.10 10.16 -6.19
C VAL A 329 -16.00 10.67 -7.13
N LEU A 330 -14.80 10.96 -6.62
CA LEU A 330 -13.67 11.40 -7.44
C LEU A 330 -13.24 10.32 -8.46
N LEU A 331 -13.24 9.05 -8.05
CA LEU A 331 -12.91 7.92 -8.93
C LEU A 331 -13.96 7.74 -10.04
N ILE A 332 -15.25 7.87 -9.72
CA ILE A 332 -16.34 7.84 -10.70
C ILE A 332 -16.19 8.98 -11.70
N CYS A 333 -15.93 10.20 -11.24
CA CYS A 333 -15.67 11.35 -12.12
C CYS A 333 -14.49 11.09 -13.07
N ASN A 334 -13.39 10.51 -12.56
CA ASN A 334 -12.25 10.14 -13.39
C ASN A 334 -12.62 9.12 -14.45
N PHE A 335 -13.36 8.07 -14.05
CA PHE A 335 -13.82 7.04 -14.97
C PHE A 335 -14.66 7.63 -16.11
N VAL A 336 -15.61 8.52 -15.80
CA VAL A 336 -16.43 9.23 -16.79
C VAL A 336 -15.55 10.04 -17.76
N PHE A 337 -14.59 10.81 -17.24
CA PHE A 337 -13.66 11.57 -18.08
C PHE A 337 -12.86 10.67 -19.03
N PHE A 338 -12.36 9.52 -18.55
CA PHE A 338 -11.60 8.58 -19.39
C PHE A 338 -12.47 7.92 -20.46
N VAL A 339 -13.67 7.43 -20.10
CA VAL A 339 -14.59 6.80 -21.05
C VAL A 339 -14.97 7.78 -22.16
N TRP A 340 -15.30 9.03 -21.81
CA TRP A 340 -15.63 10.06 -22.79
C TRP A 340 -14.42 10.39 -23.69
N THR A 341 -13.24 10.56 -23.09
CA THR A 341 -12.00 10.82 -23.84
C THR A 341 -11.73 9.70 -24.85
N ALA A 342 -11.78 8.44 -24.41
CA ALA A 342 -11.56 7.27 -25.25
C ALA A 342 -12.59 7.19 -26.38
N TRP A 343 -13.85 7.50 -26.08
CA TRP A 343 -14.92 7.51 -27.07
C TRP A 343 -14.71 8.56 -28.17
N CYS A 344 -14.32 9.81 -27.87
CA CYS A 344 -14.01 10.79 -28.94
C CYS A 344 -12.79 10.36 -29.75
N LEU A 345 -11.74 9.83 -29.09
CA LEU A 345 -10.53 9.35 -29.77
C LEU A 345 -10.80 8.18 -30.72
N TRP A 346 -11.74 7.31 -30.36
CA TRP A 346 -12.12 6.15 -31.16
C TRP A 346 -13.02 6.54 -32.33
N LYS A 347 -14.02 7.40 -32.09
CA LYS A 347 -14.95 7.88 -33.12
C LYS A 347 -14.28 8.83 -34.13
N GLY A 348 -13.08 9.32 -33.82
CA GLY A 348 -12.31 10.23 -34.67
C GLY A 348 -12.95 11.61 -34.65
N CYS A 349 -12.53 12.48 -33.72
CA CYS A 349 -12.97 13.87 -33.72
C CYS A 349 -12.57 14.48 -35.09
N LYS A 350 -13.56 14.94 -35.88
CA LYS A 350 -13.47 15.19 -37.34
C LYS A 350 -12.44 16.23 -37.82
N ASP A 351 -11.83 16.99 -36.91
CA ASP A 351 -11.02 18.19 -37.24
C ASP A 351 -9.54 18.10 -36.81
N GLN A 352 -9.02 16.93 -36.42
CA GLN A 352 -7.62 16.81 -35.96
C GLN A 352 -6.71 16.15 -36.99
N SER A 353 -5.53 16.76 -37.23
CA SER A 353 -4.50 16.20 -38.09
C SER A 353 -4.00 14.83 -37.57
N ALA A 354 -3.67 13.92 -38.48
CA ALA A 354 -3.23 12.56 -38.15
C ALA A 354 -2.08 12.47 -37.11
N PRO A 355 -1.02 13.31 -37.15
CA PRO A 355 0.04 13.27 -36.13
C PRO A 355 -0.44 13.76 -34.75
N LYS A 356 -1.28 14.79 -34.71
CA LYS A 356 -1.86 15.34 -33.46
C LYS A 356 -2.79 14.32 -32.79
N LEU A 357 -3.59 13.62 -33.58
CA LEU A 357 -4.44 12.53 -33.09
C LEU A 357 -3.61 11.36 -32.52
N ARG A 358 -2.47 11.02 -33.14
CA ARG A 358 -1.56 9.97 -32.62
C ARG A 358 -0.95 10.39 -31.27
N CYS A 359 -0.53 11.66 -31.15
CA CYS A 359 -0.04 12.23 -29.90
C CYS A 359 -1.08 12.18 -28.77
N LEU A 360 -2.30 12.62 -29.06
CA LEU A 360 -3.41 12.60 -28.11
C LEU A 360 -3.76 11.17 -27.69
N ARG A 361 -3.75 10.21 -28.62
CA ARG A 361 -3.93 8.78 -28.30
C ARG A 361 -2.84 8.27 -27.38
N TYR A 362 -1.57 8.57 -27.66
CA TYR A 362 -0.46 8.18 -26.79
C TYR A 362 -0.59 8.79 -25.38
N LYS A 363 -0.83 10.11 -25.29
CA LYS A 363 -1.05 10.81 -24.01
C LYS A 363 -2.24 10.21 -23.25
N CYS A 364 -3.38 10.03 -23.92
CA CYS A 364 -4.56 9.39 -23.35
C CYS A 364 -4.24 7.98 -22.83
N LEU A 365 -3.53 7.14 -23.59
CA LEU A 365 -3.14 5.80 -23.16
C LEU A 365 -2.16 5.82 -21.99
N LEU A 366 -1.21 6.74 -21.96
CA LEU A 366 -0.28 6.91 -20.85
C LEU A 366 -1.02 7.29 -19.56
N TYR A 367 -1.88 8.31 -19.61
CA TYR A 367 -2.65 8.76 -18.45
C TYR A 367 -3.74 7.75 -18.05
N LEU A 368 -4.33 7.03 -19.01
CA LEU A 368 -5.24 5.92 -18.74
C LEU A 368 -4.50 4.80 -18.01
N LYS A 369 -3.28 4.42 -18.41
CA LYS A 369 -2.48 3.42 -17.68
C LYS A 369 -2.22 3.87 -16.23
N LEU A 370 -1.88 5.14 -16.02
CA LEU A 370 -1.69 5.70 -14.67
C LEU A 370 -2.99 5.67 -13.86
N PHE A 371 -4.11 6.04 -14.47
CA PHE A 371 -5.41 5.96 -13.83
C PHE A 371 -5.83 4.54 -13.54
N LEU A 372 -5.58 3.56 -14.40
CA LEU A 372 -5.88 2.16 -14.10
C LEU A 372 -5.03 1.68 -12.93
N VAL A 373 -3.74 2.05 -12.90
CA VAL A 373 -2.85 1.70 -11.78
C VAL A 373 -3.32 2.32 -10.46
N MET A 374 -3.73 3.59 -10.44
CA MET A 374 -4.19 4.23 -9.19
C MET A 374 -5.66 3.89 -8.90
N GLY A 375 -6.56 4.04 -9.86
CA GLY A 375 -7.99 3.84 -9.69
C GLY A 375 -8.41 2.40 -9.40
N ILE A 376 -7.80 1.39 -10.06
CA ILE A 376 -8.17 -0.01 -9.81
C ILE A 376 -7.70 -0.48 -8.43
N THR A 377 -6.49 -0.10 -8.00
CA THR A 377 -6.00 -0.45 -6.65
C THR A 377 -6.91 0.12 -5.57
N TRP A 378 -7.38 1.35 -5.73
CA TRP A 378 -8.34 1.95 -4.81
C TRP A 378 -9.76 1.38 -4.91
N ILE A 379 -10.20 0.88 -6.07
CA ILE A 379 -11.44 0.10 -6.17
C ILE A 379 -11.29 -1.21 -5.40
N PHE A 380 -10.15 -1.90 -5.52
CA PHE A 380 -9.92 -3.11 -4.73
C PHE A 380 -9.84 -2.83 -3.22
N GLU A 381 -9.24 -1.72 -2.82
CA GLU A 381 -9.24 -1.24 -1.42
C GLU A 381 -10.68 -0.95 -0.92
N LEU A 382 -11.52 -0.34 -1.75
CA LEU A 382 -12.94 -0.13 -1.43
C LEU A 382 -13.68 -1.46 -1.30
N MET A 383 -13.37 -2.43 -2.17
CA MET A 383 -14.02 -3.74 -2.16
C MET A 383 -13.55 -4.62 -1.00
N SER A 384 -12.27 -4.58 -0.62
CA SER A 384 -11.71 -5.30 0.54
C SER A 384 -12.31 -4.80 1.85
N PHE A 385 -12.71 -3.53 1.88
CA PHE A 385 -13.43 -2.95 3.00
C PHE A 385 -14.89 -3.45 3.10
N ILE A 386 -15.58 -3.66 1.98
CA ILE A 386 -17.01 -4.06 1.96
C ILE A 386 -17.17 -5.58 2.11
N VAL A 387 -16.24 -6.35 1.56
CA VAL A 387 -16.32 -7.82 1.48
C VAL A 387 -15.39 -8.44 2.52
N ASP A 388 -15.88 -9.48 3.20
CA ASP A 388 -15.19 -10.15 4.30
C ASP A 388 -13.72 -10.49 3.99
N SER A 389 -12.84 -10.22 4.96
CA SER A 389 -11.38 -10.11 4.80
C SER A 389 -10.65 -11.46 4.74
N SER A 390 -11.39 -12.58 4.81
CA SER A 390 -10.85 -13.93 4.96
C SER A 390 -10.19 -14.52 3.71
N SER A 391 -10.16 -13.79 2.58
CA SER A 391 -9.59 -14.28 1.33
C SER A 391 -8.16 -13.77 1.09
N GLY A 392 -7.23 -14.68 0.71
CA GLY A 392 -5.86 -14.32 0.34
C GLY A 392 -5.74 -13.42 -0.90
N PHE A 393 -6.86 -13.17 -1.60
CA PHE A 393 -6.94 -12.24 -2.72
C PHE A 393 -6.67 -10.79 -2.26
N TRP A 394 -7.22 -10.38 -1.11
CA TRP A 394 -7.06 -9.02 -0.59
C TRP A 394 -5.60 -8.69 -0.27
N PHE A 395 -4.86 -9.66 0.27
CA PHE A 395 -3.44 -9.51 0.52
C PHE A 395 -2.64 -9.12 -0.74
N VAL A 396 -2.97 -9.72 -1.90
CA VAL A 396 -2.29 -9.40 -3.15
C VAL A 396 -2.65 -7.99 -3.63
N THR A 397 -3.92 -7.60 -3.52
CA THR A 397 -4.37 -6.26 -3.93
C THR A 397 -3.78 -5.16 -3.04
N ASP A 398 -3.71 -5.39 -1.73
CA ASP A 398 -3.15 -4.45 -0.76
C ASP A 398 -1.63 -4.31 -0.97
N LEU A 399 -0.94 -5.40 -1.29
CA LEU A 399 0.49 -5.37 -1.62
C LEU A 399 0.75 -4.57 -2.91
N LEU A 400 -0.08 -4.74 -3.94
CA LEU A 400 0.01 -3.94 -5.17
C LEU A 400 -0.27 -2.45 -4.90
N ASN A 401 -1.23 -2.14 -4.04
CA ASN A 401 -1.53 -0.78 -3.60
C ASN A 401 -0.32 -0.17 -2.87
N CYS A 402 0.30 -0.93 -1.96
CA CYS A 402 1.49 -0.51 -1.25
C CYS A 402 2.72 -0.32 -2.18
N LEU A 403 2.81 -1.07 -3.29
CA LEU A 403 3.86 -0.96 -4.32
C LEU A 403 3.52 0.02 -5.46
N GLN A 404 2.41 0.75 -5.36
CA GLN A 404 1.93 1.64 -6.42
C GLN A 404 2.97 2.71 -6.83
N GLY A 405 3.77 3.20 -5.88
CA GLY A 405 4.83 4.18 -6.17
C GLY A 405 5.92 3.63 -7.11
N LEU A 406 6.29 2.36 -6.96
CA LEU A 406 7.21 1.67 -7.87
C LEU A 406 6.59 1.55 -9.28
N ILE A 407 5.32 1.16 -9.37
CA ILE A 407 4.62 1.02 -10.65
C ILE A 407 4.55 2.37 -11.38
N ILE A 408 4.26 3.46 -10.66
CA ILE A 408 4.26 4.83 -11.20
C ILE A 408 5.65 5.19 -11.75
N PHE A 409 6.72 4.92 -11.01
CA PHE A 409 8.09 5.15 -11.48
C PHE A 409 8.41 4.40 -12.78
N LEU A 410 8.02 3.12 -12.86
CA LEU A 410 8.22 2.33 -14.07
C LEU A 410 7.49 2.94 -15.27
N ILE A 411 6.23 3.36 -15.10
CA ILE A 411 5.44 3.95 -16.19
C ILE A 411 5.97 5.33 -16.60
N LEU A 412 6.27 6.20 -15.63
CA LEU A 412 6.57 7.62 -15.88
C LEU A 412 8.03 7.92 -16.21
N VAL A 413 8.95 7.06 -15.80
CA VAL A 413 10.39 7.24 -16.00
C VAL A 413 10.95 6.16 -16.90
N VAL A 414 10.79 4.88 -16.53
CA VAL A 414 11.46 3.77 -17.23
C VAL A 414 10.85 3.49 -18.60
N PHE A 415 9.53 3.53 -18.71
CA PHE A 415 8.82 3.25 -19.95
C PHE A 415 8.51 4.50 -20.80
N ARG A 416 8.70 5.70 -20.24
CA ARG A 416 8.50 6.97 -20.95
C ARG A 416 9.83 7.43 -21.56
N LYS A 417 10.06 7.19 -22.85
CA LYS A 417 11.37 7.52 -23.46
C LYS A 417 11.64 9.03 -23.50
N LYS A 418 10.60 9.89 -23.53
CA LYS A 418 10.74 11.34 -23.30
C LYS A 418 11.47 11.67 -21.99
N ALA A 419 11.15 10.97 -20.89
CA ALA A 419 11.81 11.16 -19.60
C ALA A 419 13.28 10.69 -19.64
N LEU A 420 13.52 9.50 -20.20
CA LEU A 420 14.88 8.97 -20.37
C LEU A 420 15.76 9.88 -21.24
N ARG A 421 15.23 10.39 -22.35
CA ARG A 421 15.95 11.28 -23.26
C ARG A 421 16.30 12.61 -22.59
N GLY A 422 15.35 13.19 -21.86
CA GLY A 422 15.59 14.39 -21.08
C GLY A 422 16.72 14.21 -20.05
N LEU A 423 16.75 13.05 -19.39
CA LEU A 423 17.79 12.69 -18.44
C LEU A 423 19.17 12.57 -19.11
N VAL A 424 19.25 11.92 -20.28
CA VAL A 424 20.51 11.80 -21.05
C VAL A 424 21.02 13.15 -21.53
N LYS A 425 20.13 14.03 -22.00
CA LYS A 425 20.47 15.37 -22.48
C LYS A 425 21.07 16.24 -21.36
N ARG A 426 20.55 16.11 -20.14
CA ARG A 426 20.98 16.92 -18.98
C ARG A 426 22.19 16.34 -18.26
N ARG A 427 22.47 15.03 -18.40
CA ARG A 427 23.52 14.30 -17.64
C ARG A 427 23.60 14.71 -16.16
N PRO A 428 22.51 14.60 -15.39
CA PRO A 428 22.57 14.89 -13.97
C PRO A 428 23.59 13.97 -13.30
N PHE A 429 24.47 14.56 -12.49
CA PHE A 429 25.55 13.88 -11.76
C PHE A 429 26.62 13.17 -12.62
N GLY A 430 26.74 13.49 -13.91
CA GLY A 430 27.82 12.94 -14.75
C GLY A 430 27.70 11.45 -15.10
N PHE A 431 26.54 10.82 -14.85
CA PHE A 431 26.30 9.42 -15.21
C PHE A 431 26.31 9.20 -16.72
N ASN A 432 27.10 8.22 -17.17
CA ASN A 432 27.06 7.75 -18.56
C ASN A 432 25.77 6.93 -18.80
N CYS A 433 24.74 7.60 -19.30
CA CYS A 433 23.51 6.93 -19.73
C CYS A 433 23.74 6.11 -21.01
N PRO A 434 23.06 4.96 -21.19
CA PRO A 434 23.15 4.19 -22.43
C PRO A 434 22.76 5.02 -23.66
N LYS A 435 23.55 4.95 -24.73
CA LYS A 435 23.26 5.66 -26.00
C LYS A 435 21.86 5.35 -26.55
N LYS A 436 21.31 4.17 -26.24
CA LYS A 436 19.94 3.76 -26.62
C LYS A 436 18.84 4.68 -26.07
N TRP A 437 19.07 5.34 -24.94
CA TRP A 437 18.10 6.28 -24.33
C TRP A 437 18.07 7.63 -25.05
N ALA A 438 19.11 7.98 -25.81
CA ALA A 438 19.18 9.21 -26.60
C ALA A 438 18.44 9.10 -27.95
N THR A 439 18.35 7.89 -28.51
CA THR A 439 17.90 7.66 -29.90
C THR A 439 16.46 7.14 -30.02
N GLY A 440 15.76 6.88 -28.92
CA GLY A 440 14.38 6.38 -28.97
C GLY A 440 13.39 7.48 -29.35
N VAL A 441 12.94 7.53 -30.60
CA VAL A 441 11.81 8.39 -31.05
C VAL A 441 10.49 7.83 -30.52
N ASP A 442 9.64 8.71 -29.99
CA ASP A 442 8.32 8.38 -29.43
C ASP A 442 7.25 9.15 -30.19
N GLU A 443 6.06 8.55 -30.32
CA GLU A 443 4.88 9.18 -30.91
C GLU A 443 4.52 10.53 -30.24
N GLU A 444 4.85 10.70 -28.95
CA GLU A 444 4.72 11.96 -28.22
C GLU A 444 5.63 13.07 -28.78
N SER A 445 6.83 12.73 -29.25
CA SER A 445 7.78 13.69 -29.84
C SER A 445 7.40 14.08 -31.25
N GLU A 446 6.95 13.13 -32.07
CA GLU A 446 6.44 13.40 -33.43
C GLU A 446 5.19 14.28 -33.38
N GLY A 447 4.32 14.03 -32.40
CA GLY A 447 3.13 14.83 -32.14
C GLY A 447 3.40 16.28 -31.76
N MET A 448 4.35 16.54 -30.86
CA MET A 448 4.71 17.91 -30.47
C MET A 448 5.38 18.68 -31.61
N LEU A 449 6.22 18.02 -32.42
CA LEU A 449 6.82 18.64 -33.60
C LEU A 449 5.75 19.08 -34.60
N ALA A 450 4.74 18.24 -34.84
CA ALA A 450 3.61 18.61 -35.69
C ALA A 450 2.77 19.77 -35.10
N GLU A 451 2.63 19.86 -33.77
CA GLU A 451 1.93 20.96 -33.10
C GLU A 451 2.71 22.28 -33.15
N GLU A 452 4.04 22.25 -32.99
CA GLU A 452 4.93 23.42 -33.18
C GLU A 452 4.93 23.89 -34.65
N GLU A 453 4.87 22.96 -35.60
CA GLU A 453 4.78 23.26 -37.03
C GLU A 453 3.42 23.89 -37.39
N GLU A 454 2.31 23.39 -36.84
CA GLU A 454 0.98 24.03 -36.96
C GLU A 454 0.96 25.43 -36.31
N LEU A 455 1.52 25.59 -35.11
CA LEU A 455 1.56 26.89 -34.41
C LEU A 455 2.39 27.93 -35.18
N SER A 456 3.56 27.54 -35.67
CA SER A 456 4.41 28.42 -36.48
C SER A 456 3.72 28.80 -37.80
N GLN A 457 3.06 27.85 -38.48
CA GLN A 457 2.28 28.15 -39.68
C GLN A 457 1.08 29.08 -39.41
N THR A 458 0.42 28.93 -38.26
CA THR A 458 -0.72 29.77 -37.89
C THR A 458 -0.26 31.20 -37.55
N GLN A 459 0.88 31.32 -36.87
CA GLN A 459 1.50 32.58 -36.48
C GLN A 459 2.13 33.33 -37.66
N ILE A 460 2.44 32.63 -38.76
CA ILE A 460 2.85 33.22 -40.05
C ILE A 460 1.63 33.69 -40.87
N ARG A 461 0.43 33.11 -40.63
CA ARG A 461 -0.82 33.45 -41.34
C ARG A 461 -1.57 34.64 -40.76
N THR A 462 -1.40 34.92 -39.46
CA THR A 462 -1.87 36.13 -38.76
C THR A 462 -0.86 37.24 -38.84
#